data_AF-A0A8J7MIC3-F1
#
_entry.id   AF-A0A8J7MIC3-F1
#
_cell.length_a   1.000
_cell.length_b   1.000
_cell.length_c   1.000
_cell.angle_alpha   90.00
_cell.angle_beta   90.00
_cell.angle_gamma   90.00
#
_symmetry.space_group_name_H-M   'P 1'
#
loop_
_entity.id
_entity.type
_entity.pdbx_description
1 polymer ?
#
loop_
_entity_poly.entity_id
_entity_poly.type
_entity_poly.pdbx_seq_one_letter_code
_entity_poly.pdbx_strand_id
1 'polypeptide(L)'
;MYKILIALFSVLLVVTISNTCNAQETQVIYLENPSFEDQPRPGRTPDGWADCGHSQESPPDIQPYGGFNVTRPAHDGRTYVGLVSRDNKTWEAVAQRLTDPLKQGSCYKFSIYACKSPIYMSPTRKNQSQPINFNKGLVLRVWGGNSYCDRAELLAEVKDP
;
A
#
# COMPACT_ATOMS: atom_id res chain seq x y z
N MET A 1 -49.99 22.03 34.66
CA MET A 1 -48.73 21.50 35.25
C MET A 1 -48.12 20.37 34.42
N TYR A 2 -48.86 19.29 34.08
CA TYR A 2 -48.33 18.15 33.32
C TYR A 2 -47.77 18.50 31.91
N LYS A 3 -48.39 19.44 31.18
CA LYS A 3 -47.89 19.92 29.87
C LYS A 3 -46.53 20.64 29.96
N ILE A 4 -46.27 21.33 31.07
CA ILE A 4 -44.99 22.02 31.32
C ILE A 4 -43.92 20.98 31.69
N LEU A 5 -44.27 19.96 32.48
CA LEU A 5 -43.37 18.84 32.78
C LEU A 5 -42.98 18.04 31.52
N ILE A 6 -43.94 17.74 30.62
CA ILE A 6 -43.64 17.04 29.36
C ILE A 6 -42.69 17.88 28.49
N ALA A 7 -42.96 19.19 28.36
CA ALA A 7 -42.11 20.07 27.58
C ALA A 7 -40.67 20.14 28.14
N LEU A 8 -40.51 20.20 29.46
CA LEU A 8 -39.19 20.16 30.11
C LEU A 8 -38.47 18.82 29.88
N PHE A 9 -39.19 17.70 29.91
CA PHE A 9 -38.63 16.36 29.65
C PHE A 9 -38.19 16.19 28.18
N SER A 10 -38.97 16.71 27.23
CA SER A 10 -38.64 16.70 25.80
C SER A 10 -37.45 17.60 25.48
N VAL A 11 -37.33 18.77 26.11
CA VAL A 11 -36.16 19.66 25.94
C VAL A 11 -34.90 19.01 26.53
N LEU A 12 -35.01 18.34 27.68
CA LEU A 12 -33.88 17.63 28.29
C LEU A 12 -33.40 16.45 27.42
N LEU A 13 -34.33 15.73 26.77
CA LEU A 13 -34.01 14.63 25.85
C LEU A 13 -33.31 15.10 24.56
N VAL A 14 -33.67 16.27 24.03
CA VAL A 14 -33.02 16.84 22.83
C VAL A 14 -31.60 17.37 23.15
N VAL A 15 -31.39 17.92 24.35
CA VAL A 15 -30.08 18.42 24.79
C VAL A 15 -29.10 17.28 25.07
N THR A 16 -29.56 16.10 25.49
CA THR A 16 -28.70 14.93 25.70
C THR A 16 -28.32 14.20 24.41
N ILE A 17 -29.19 14.19 23.39
CA ILE A 17 -28.90 13.57 22.07
C ILE A 17 -27.91 14.44 21.26
N SER A 18 -27.90 15.76 21.48
CA SER A 18 -27.05 16.69 20.71
C SER A 18 -25.56 16.67 21.10
N ASN A 19 -25.20 16.05 22.23
CA ASN A 19 -23.84 16.04 22.77
C ASN A 19 -23.07 14.74 22.52
N THR A 20 -23.60 13.79 21.75
CA THR A 20 -22.90 12.54 21.40
C THR A 20 -22.30 12.55 19.99
N CYS A 21 -22.10 13.74 19.40
CA CYS A 21 -21.16 13.87 18.30
C CYS A 21 -19.74 13.80 18.86
N ASN A 22 -19.30 12.60 19.24
CA ASN A 22 -17.87 12.33 19.36
C ASN A 22 -17.30 12.56 17.96
N ALA A 23 -16.59 13.66 17.78
CA ALA A 23 -15.66 13.80 16.66
C ALA A 23 -14.80 12.53 16.68
N GLN A 24 -14.91 11.70 15.64
CA GLN A 24 -14.05 10.53 15.53
C GLN A 24 -12.63 11.07 15.41
N GLU A 25 -11.89 11.01 16.51
CA GLU A 25 -10.45 11.21 16.50
C GLU A 25 -9.91 10.19 15.50
N THR A 26 -9.48 10.69 14.34
CA THR A 26 -9.03 9.83 13.25
C THR A 26 -7.67 9.31 13.68
N GLN A 27 -7.63 8.09 14.21
CA GLN A 27 -6.38 7.43 14.53
C GLN A 27 -5.59 7.27 13.22
N VAL A 28 -4.50 8.01 13.09
CA VAL A 28 -3.56 7.87 11.96
C VAL A 28 -2.60 6.73 12.29
N ILE A 29 -2.59 5.72 11.43
CA ILE A 29 -1.56 4.66 11.46
C ILE A 29 -0.42 5.13 10.57
N TYR A 30 0.71 5.46 11.18
CA TYR A 30 1.88 5.90 10.44
C TYR A 30 2.63 4.71 9.85
N LEU A 31 3.14 4.87 8.63
CA LEU A 31 4.05 3.92 8.00
C LEU A 31 5.48 4.46 8.15
N GLU A 32 6.43 3.57 8.43
CA GLU A 32 7.85 3.82 8.27
C GLU A 32 8.17 3.90 6.78
N ASN A 33 8.94 4.91 6.39
CA ASN A 33 9.34 5.14 5.00
C ASN A 33 8.16 5.04 3.99
N PRO A 34 7.10 5.86 4.14
CA PRO A 34 5.87 5.74 3.34
C PRO A 34 6.08 6.03 1.85
N SER A 35 7.13 6.76 1.51
CA SER A 35 7.49 7.14 0.13
C SER A 35 8.60 6.27 -0.47
N PHE A 36 9.07 5.24 0.26
CA PHE A 36 10.11 4.32 -0.21
C PHE A 36 11.44 5.03 -0.56
N GLU A 37 11.81 6.03 0.25
CA GLU A 37 13.07 6.77 0.12
C GLU A 37 14.25 5.93 0.56
N ASP A 38 15.20 5.69 -0.34
CA ASP A 38 16.46 5.00 -0.07
C ASP A 38 17.47 5.26 -1.24
N GLN A 39 18.63 4.62 -1.25
CA GLN A 39 19.60 4.72 -2.34
C GLN A 39 19.08 3.98 -3.59
N PRO A 40 18.94 4.65 -4.75
CA PRO A 40 18.50 4.01 -5.99
C PRO A 40 19.46 2.89 -6.43
N ARG A 41 18.96 1.66 -6.56
CA ARG A 41 19.72 0.47 -7.02
C ARG A 41 18.80 -0.73 -7.27
N PRO A 42 19.26 -1.74 -8.04
CA PRO A 42 18.53 -2.98 -8.20
C PRO A 42 18.54 -3.87 -6.95
N GLY A 43 17.52 -4.72 -6.80
CA GLY A 43 17.53 -5.87 -5.89
C GLY A 43 17.70 -5.50 -4.42
N ARG A 44 17.08 -4.40 -4.00
CA ARG A 44 17.06 -3.93 -2.62
C ARG A 44 15.65 -3.48 -2.25
N THR A 45 15.09 -4.13 -1.23
CA THR A 45 13.89 -3.66 -0.56
C THR A 45 14.17 -2.37 0.21
N PRO A 46 13.29 -1.35 0.12
CA PRO A 46 13.43 -0.11 0.88
C PRO A 46 13.48 -0.37 2.40
N ASP A 47 14.31 0.38 3.12
CA ASP A 47 14.36 0.31 4.57
C ASP A 47 12.97 0.61 5.20
N GLY A 48 12.62 -0.14 6.25
CA GLY A 48 11.27 -0.14 6.85
C GLY A 48 10.29 -1.12 6.18
N TRP A 49 10.65 -1.73 5.05
CA TRP A 49 9.83 -2.72 4.36
C TRP A 49 10.52 -4.08 4.28
N ALA A 50 9.74 -5.15 4.39
CA ALA A 50 10.18 -6.53 4.24
C ALA A 50 9.93 -7.03 2.82
N ASP A 51 10.87 -7.82 2.29
CA ASP A 51 10.68 -8.53 1.02
C ASP A 51 9.69 -9.68 1.21
N CYS A 52 8.62 -9.66 0.43
CA CYS A 52 7.57 -10.68 0.39
C CYS A 52 7.40 -11.28 -1.01
N GLY A 53 8.39 -11.09 -1.88
CA GLY A 53 8.46 -11.72 -3.19
C GLY A 53 8.71 -13.22 -3.12
N HIS A 54 8.75 -13.85 -4.30
CA HIS A 54 9.07 -15.27 -4.41
C HIS A 54 10.55 -15.50 -4.08
N SER A 55 10.87 -16.44 -3.19
CA SER A 55 12.25 -16.71 -2.72
C SER A 55 13.27 -17.13 -3.78
N GLN A 56 12.82 -17.45 -5.00
CA GLN A 56 13.67 -17.81 -6.13
C GLN A 56 13.85 -16.67 -7.14
N GLU A 57 13.25 -15.51 -6.88
CA GLU A 57 13.31 -14.33 -7.73
C GLU A 57 14.10 -13.22 -7.02
N SER A 58 14.46 -12.16 -7.76
CA SER A 58 15.13 -11.01 -7.16
C SER A 58 14.19 -10.27 -6.21
N PRO A 59 14.76 -9.58 -5.20
CA PRO A 59 14.03 -8.57 -4.44
C PRO A 59 13.58 -7.40 -5.33
N PRO A 60 12.64 -6.57 -4.85
CA PRO A 60 12.27 -5.29 -5.44
C PRO A 60 13.48 -4.38 -5.73
N ASP A 61 13.28 -3.43 -6.63
CA ASP A 61 14.25 -2.36 -6.91
C ASP A 61 13.89 -1.08 -6.14
N ILE A 62 14.88 -0.22 -5.88
CA ILE A 62 14.65 1.19 -5.54
C ILE A 62 14.91 2.01 -6.80
N GLN A 63 13.84 2.55 -7.37
CA GLN A 63 13.81 3.30 -8.62
C GLN A 63 13.64 4.81 -8.34
N PRO A 64 13.96 5.71 -9.28
CA PRO A 64 14.60 5.45 -10.55
C PRO A 64 16.13 5.42 -10.40
N TYR A 65 16.77 4.42 -11.01
CA TYR A 65 18.23 4.41 -11.19
C TYR A 65 18.66 4.23 -12.66
N GLY A 66 17.68 4.19 -13.58
CA GLY A 66 17.91 4.04 -15.03
C GLY A 66 18.07 2.59 -15.50
N GLY A 67 18.20 1.63 -14.59
CA GLY A 67 18.24 0.21 -14.95
C GLY A 67 16.94 -0.29 -15.55
N PHE A 68 17.04 -1.32 -16.38
CA PHE A 68 15.92 -1.92 -17.11
C PHE A 68 15.09 -0.92 -17.94
N ASN A 69 15.69 0.24 -18.29
CA ASN A 69 15.05 1.37 -18.97
C ASN A 69 13.90 2.03 -18.18
N VAL A 70 13.86 1.86 -16.86
CA VAL A 70 12.92 2.57 -15.97
C VAL A 70 13.49 3.94 -15.60
N THR A 71 12.82 5.01 -16.04
CA THR A 71 13.32 6.39 -15.94
C THR A 71 12.30 7.39 -15.41
N ARG A 72 11.09 6.94 -15.08
CA ARG A 72 10.04 7.83 -14.57
C ARG A 72 10.49 8.44 -13.23
N PRO A 73 10.34 9.76 -13.02
CA PRO A 73 10.61 10.37 -11.72
C PRO A 73 9.66 9.88 -10.63
N ALA A 74 10.12 9.91 -9.37
CA ALA A 74 9.28 9.65 -8.22
C ALA A 74 8.14 10.67 -8.12
N HIS A 75 6.96 10.23 -7.65
CA HIS A 75 5.84 11.15 -7.38
C HIS A 75 6.09 12.00 -6.13
N ASP A 76 6.72 11.41 -5.11
CA ASP A 76 7.12 12.06 -3.88
C ASP A 76 8.61 11.77 -3.63
N GLY A 77 9.34 12.72 -3.05
CA GLY A 77 10.77 12.55 -2.75
C GLY A 77 11.66 12.37 -3.99
N ARG A 78 12.56 11.39 -3.93
CA ARG A 78 13.57 11.08 -4.96
C ARG A 78 13.46 9.66 -5.49
N THR A 79 12.92 8.72 -4.71
CA THR A 79 12.84 7.32 -5.09
C THR A 79 11.46 6.73 -4.84
N TYR A 80 11.24 5.53 -5.37
CA TYR A 80 10.04 4.74 -5.19
C TYR A 80 10.40 3.26 -5.32
N VAL A 81 9.56 2.37 -4.78
CA VAL A 81 9.75 0.92 -4.96
C VAL A 81 9.33 0.49 -6.37
N GLY A 82 10.20 -0.26 -7.05
CA GLY A 82 9.90 -0.95 -8.30
C GLY A 82 9.58 -2.42 -8.02
N LEU A 83 8.42 -2.87 -8.51
CA LEU A 83 7.96 -4.26 -8.40
C LEU A 83 7.70 -4.84 -9.79
N VAL A 84 8.09 -6.10 -9.99
CA VAL A 84 7.91 -6.81 -11.28
C VAL A 84 7.00 -8.01 -11.12
N SER A 85 6.10 -8.21 -12.09
CA SER A 85 5.44 -9.50 -12.34
C SER A 85 6.11 -10.19 -13.54
N ARG A 86 6.40 -11.49 -13.39
CA ARG A 86 7.29 -12.21 -14.31
C ARG A 86 6.52 -13.17 -15.20
N ASP A 87 7.18 -13.62 -16.29
CA ASP A 87 6.63 -14.54 -17.28
C ASP A 87 6.35 -15.94 -16.71
N ASN A 88 7.00 -16.29 -15.61
CA ASN A 88 6.80 -17.52 -14.85
C ASN A 88 5.70 -17.42 -13.77
N LYS A 89 4.85 -16.38 -13.82
CA LYS A 89 3.74 -16.15 -12.88
C LYS A 89 4.17 -15.91 -11.44
N THR A 90 5.42 -15.51 -11.22
CA THR A 90 5.88 -14.96 -9.95
C THR A 90 5.75 -13.43 -9.95
N TRP A 91 5.85 -12.84 -8.78
CA TRP A 91 5.80 -11.39 -8.60
C TRP A 91 6.65 -11.01 -7.38
N GLU A 92 7.08 -9.76 -7.37
CA GLU A 92 7.66 -9.11 -6.20
C GLU A 92 6.56 -8.47 -5.35
N ALA A 93 6.79 -8.42 -4.05
CA ALA A 93 5.90 -7.78 -3.09
C ALA A 93 6.69 -7.28 -1.90
N VAL A 94 6.16 -6.28 -1.21
CA VAL A 94 6.71 -5.76 0.04
C VAL A 94 5.64 -5.74 1.12
N ALA A 95 6.04 -5.83 2.38
CA ALA A 95 5.13 -5.67 3.51
C ALA A 95 5.80 -4.88 4.64
N GLN A 96 4.99 -4.23 5.46
CA GLN A 96 5.43 -3.56 6.67
C GLN A 96 4.47 -3.87 7.80
N ARG A 97 5.00 -4.01 9.02
CA ARG A 97 4.18 -4.06 10.22
C ARG A 97 3.67 -2.67 10.57
N LEU A 98 2.35 -2.52 10.70
CA LEU A 98 1.74 -1.27 11.14
C LEU A 98 2.08 -0.95 12.61
N THR A 99 2.14 0.35 12.95
CA THR A 99 2.34 0.80 14.34
C THR A 99 1.19 0.39 15.26
N ASP A 100 -0.01 0.27 14.68
CA ASP A 100 -1.24 -0.10 15.36
C ASP A 100 -2.01 -1.15 14.55
N PRO A 101 -2.73 -2.08 15.21
CA PRO A 101 -3.54 -3.06 14.52
C PRO A 101 -4.78 -2.41 13.89
N LEU A 102 -5.19 -2.92 12.72
CA LEU A 102 -6.50 -2.63 12.16
C LEU A 102 -7.59 -3.24 13.06
N LYS A 103 -8.48 -2.39 13.56
CA LYS A 103 -9.59 -2.76 14.44
C LYS A 103 -10.85 -3.10 13.63
N GLN A 104 -11.53 -4.16 14.05
CA GLN A 104 -12.86 -4.53 13.52
C GLN A 104 -13.85 -3.37 13.69
N GLY A 105 -14.72 -3.18 12.69
CA GLY A 105 -15.78 -2.16 12.71
C GLY A 105 -15.29 -0.72 12.51
N SER A 106 -14.00 -0.52 12.19
CA SER A 106 -13.43 0.79 11.87
C SER A 106 -13.25 0.96 10.37
N CYS A 107 -13.49 2.18 9.88
CA CYS A 107 -13.23 2.55 8.48
C CYS A 107 -11.85 3.17 8.35
N TYR A 108 -11.04 2.65 7.42
CA TYR A 108 -9.70 3.17 7.15
C TYR A 108 -9.63 3.76 5.75
N LYS A 109 -8.76 4.76 5.58
CA LYS A 109 -8.43 5.34 4.27
C LYS A 109 -6.94 5.16 4.02
N PHE A 110 -6.63 4.62 2.84
CA PHE A 110 -5.27 4.44 2.34
C PHE A 110 -5.18 5.02 0.93
N SER A 111 -4.03 5.58 0.58
CA SER A 111 -3.74 6.10 -0.75
C SER A 111 -2.31 5.74 -1.14
N ILE A 112 -2.13 5.35 -2.41
CA ILE A 112 -0.82 5.08 -3.01
C ILE A 112 -0.83 5.63 -4.43
N TYR A 113 0.30 6.20 -4.85
CA TYR A 113 0.56 6.50 -6.25
C TYR A 113 1.22 5.29 -6.89
N ALA A 114 0.59 4.74 -7.92
CA ALA A 114 1.10 3.61 -8.68
C ALA A 114 1.14 3.98 -10.17
N CYS A 115 2.07 3.38 -10.89
CA CYS A 115 2.15 3.48 -12.34
C CYS A 115 2.82 2.24 -12.92
N LYS A 116 2.41 1.83 -14.11
CA LYS A 116 3.13 0.82 -14.90
C LYS A 116 4.13 1.47 -15.85
N SER A 117 5.37 0.97 -15.84
CA SER A 117 6.35 1.36 -16.86
C SER A 117 5.99 0.74 -18.21
N PRO A 118 6.00 1.49 -19.33
CA PRO A 118 5.81 0.90 -20.66
C PRO A 118 6.99 0.03 -21.09
N ILE A 119 8.16 0.24 -20.46
CA ILE A 119 9.41 -0.46 -20.74
C ILE A 119 10.03 -0.91 -19.41
N TYR A 120 10.24 -2.22 -19.29
CA TYR A 120 11.03 -2.85 -18.25
C TYR A 120 11.84 -3.97 -18.91
N MET A 121 13.03 -3.66 -19.42
CA MET A 121 13.87 -4.59 -20.16
C MET A 121 14.76 -5.39 -19.22
N SER A 122 14.36 -6.60 -18.86
CA SER A 122 15.13 -7.47 -17.97
C SER A 122 15.34 -8.86 -18.59
N PRO A 123 16.45 -9.55 -18.29
CA PRO A 123 16.59 -10.96 -18.62
C PRO A 123 15.57 -11.83 -17.89
N THR A 124 15.40 -13.05 -18.39
CA THR A 124 14.59 -14.10 -17.73
C THR A 124 15.51 -15.20 -17.20
N ARG A 125 14.99 -16.05 -16.30
CA ARG A 125 15.73 -17.26 -15.87
C ARG A 125 16.12 -18.18 -17.03
N LYS A 126 15.37 -18.16 -18.13
CA LYS A 126 15.59 -19.01 -19.31
C LYS A 126 16.69 -18.47 -20.23
N ASN A 127 16.85 -17.15 -20.30
CA ASN A 127 17.83 -16.52 -21.19
C ASN A 127 18.34 -15.20 -20.57
N GLN A 128 19.61 -15.21 -20.16
CA GLN A 128 20.28 -14.06 -19.56
C GLN A 128 20.78 -13.04 -20.60
N SER A 129 20.98 -13.47 -21.85
CA SER A 129 21.59 -12.65 -22.91
C SER A 129 20.57 -11.89 -23.75
N GLN A 130 19.28 -12.21 -23.64
CA GLN A 130 18.20 -11.62 -24.40
C GLN A 130 17.12 -11.08 -23.44
N PRO A 131 17.24 -9.82 -23.00
CA PRO A 131 16.22 -9.19 -22.19
C PRO A 131 14.87 -9.12 -22.91
N ILE A 132 13.79 -9.31 -22.17
CA ILE A 132 12.43 -9.12 -22.66
C ILE A 132 11.78 -7.95 -21.92
N ASN A 133 10.74 -7.38 -22.52
CA ASN A 133 9.97 -6.32 -21.89
C ASN A 133 8.89 -6.90 -20.96
N PHE A 134 9.00 -6.65 -19.65
CA PHE A 134 7.99 -7.01 -18.65
C PHE A 134 6.92 -5.91 -18.52
N ASN A 135 6.10 -5.73 -19.57
CA ASN A 135 5.10 -4.66 -19.64
C ASN A 135 3.65 -5.16 -19.87
N LYS A 136 3.40 -6.44 -19.63
CA LYS A 136 2.05 -7.04 -19.74
C LYS A 136 1.12 -6.53 -18.63
N GLY A 137 -0.13 -6.98 -18.64
CA GLY A 137 -1.14 -6.58 -17.65
C GLY A 137 -0.64 -6.79 -16.21
N LEU A 138 -0.88 -5.79 -15.36
CA LEU A 138 -0.44 -5.77 -13.96
C LEU A 138 -1.63 -5.54 -13.06
N VAL A 139 -1.64 -6.20 -11.89
CA VAL A 139 -2.63 -5.97 -10.85
C VAL A 139 -1.90 -5.70 -9.55
N LEU A 140 -2.09 -4.51 -8.99
CA LEU A 140 -1.62 -4.18 -7.65
C LEU A 140 -2.68 -4.61 -6.64
N ARG A 141 -2.25 -5.31 -5.59
CA ARG A 141 -3.12 -5.72 -4.49
C ARG A 141 -2.55 -5.27 -3.16
N VAL A 142 -3.43 -4.79 -2.29
CA VAL A 142 -3.11 -4.49 -0.89
C VAL A 142 -3.80 -5.55 -0.03
N TRP A 143 -3.01 -6.24 0.77
CA TRP A 143 -3.49 -7.29 1.67
C TRP A 143 -3.29 -6.88 3.12
N GLY A 144 -4.26 -7.23 3.96
CA GLY A 144 -4.14 -7.25 5.41
C GLY A 144 -3.74 -8.66 5.88
N GLY A 145 -2.93 -8.72 6.93
CA GLY A 145 -2.45 -9.97 7.51
C GLY A 145 -1.95 -9.77 8.94
N ASN A 146 -1.78 -10.89 9.66
CA ASN A 146 -1.34 -10.89 11.06
C ASN A 146 0.16 -11.14 11.23
N SER A 147 0.87 -11.37 10.13
CA SER A 147 2.33 -11.53 10.09
C SER A 147 2.88 -11.00 8.77
N TYR A 148 4.21 -10.86 8.66
CA TYR A 148 4.83 -10.44 7.41
C TYR A 148 4.45 -11.38 6.26
N CYS A 149 4.14 -10.79 5.11
CA CYS A 149 3.78 -11.50 3.88
C CYS A 149 2.48 -12.32 3.93
N ASP A 150 1.74 -12.26 5.05
CA ASP A 150 0.41 -12.86 5.17
C ASP A 150 -0.60 -12.11 4.28
N ARG A 151 -1.56 -12.87 3.75
CA ARG A 151 -2.58 -12.41 2.80
C ARG A 151 -3.96 -12.87 3.26
N ALA A 152 -4.28 -12.55 4.51
CA ALA A 152 -5.51 -12.98 5.15
C ALA A 152 -6.75 -12.29 4.56
N GLU A 153 -6.65 -10.99 4.23
CA GLU A 153 -7.77 -10.20 3.71
C GLU A 153 -7.34 -9.29 2.55
N LEU A 154 -8.06 -9.33 1.44
CA LEU A 154 -7.84 -8.43 0.31
C LEU A 154 -8.50 -7.08 0.62
N LEU A 155 -7.68 -6.05 0.86
CA LEU A 155 -8.17 -4.72 1.23
C LEU A 155 -8.43 -3.83 0.01
N ALA A 156 -7.62 -3.98 -1.04
CA ALA A 156 -7.78 -3.23 -2.29
C ALA A 156 -7.15 -3.96 -3.48
N GLU A 157 -7.69 -3.70 -4.69
CA GLU A 157 -7.14 -4.16 -5.96
C GLU A 157 -7.21 -3.03 -7.00
N VAL A 158 -6.11 -2.81 -7.73
CA VAL A 158 -6.03 -1.87 -8.86
C VAL A 158 -5.53 -2.63 -10.08
N LYS A 159 -6.29 -2.59 -11.18
CA LYS A 159 -5.94 -3.23 -12.45
C LYS A 159 -5.33 -2.20 -13.40
N ASP A 160 -4.22 -2.56 -14.02
CA ASP A 160 -3.47 -1.71 -14.96
C ASP A 160 -3.20 -0.30 -14.43
N PRO A 161 -2.48 -0.16 -13.29
CA PRO A 161 -2.11 1.14 -12.72
C PRO A 161 -1.18 1.96 -13.61
#